data_AF-A0A6N3I596-F1
#
_entry.id   AF-A0A6N3I596-F1
#
_cell.length_a   1.000
_cell.length_b   1.000
_cell.length_c   1.000
_cell.angle_alpha   90.00
_cell.angle_beta   90.00
_cell.angle_gamma   90.00
#
_symmetry.space_group_name_H-M   'P 1'
#
loop_
_entity.id
_entity.type
_entity.pdbx_description
1 polymer ?
#
loop_
_entity_poly.entity_id
_entity_poly.type
_entity_poly.pdbx_seq_one_letter_code
_entity_poly.pdbx_strand_id
1 'polypeptide(L)'
;MLGLYIYPPPKGTEYTAADLEQPDKVIELFGYCGILEGLITKEGWDFLIQLYGYEKLFEMDKAGMWFDVETIEEYMENVQYERAISPDS
;
A
#
# COMPACT_ATOMS: atom_id res chain seq x y z
N MET A 1 4.82 -3.71 12.00
CA MET A 1 3.56 -3.27 11.37
C MET A 1 3.86 -3.06 9.88
N LEU A 2 2.99 -3.50 8.98
CA LEU A 2 3.27 -3.35 7.53
C LEU A 2 2.54 -2.16 6.90
N GLY A 3 1.40 -1.76 7.46
CA GLY A 3 0.71 -0.54 7.10
C GLY A 3 -0.13 -0.01 8.25
N LEU A 4 -0.66 1.19 8.10
CA LEU A 4 -1.49 1.86 9.09
C LEU A 4 -2.54 2.70 8.40
N TYR A 5 -3.78 2.60 8.88
CA TYR A 5 -4.80 3.63 8.72
C TYR A 5 -4.87 4.47 10.00
N ILE A 6 -4.78 5.79 9.93
CA ILE A 6 -4.57 6.63 11.13
C ILE A 6 -5.80 6.72 12.08
N TYR A 7 -6.97 6.22 11.67
CA TYR A 7 -8.17 6.23 12.49
C TYR A 7 -8.54 4.85 13.07
N PRO A 8 -9.15 4.82 14.29
CA PRO A 8 -9.36 5.96 15.18
C PRO A 8 -8.07 6.34 15.96
N PRO A 9 -7.78 7.64 16.15
CA PRO A 9 -6.66 8.07 16.98
C PRO A 9 -6.86 7.68 18.47
N PRO A 10 -5.77 7.53 19.25
CA PRO A 10 -4.38 7.78 18.87
C PRO A 10 -3.67 6.57 18.25
N LYS A 11 -4.34 5.41 18.16
CA LYS A 11 -3.70 4.16 17.77
C LYS A 11 -3.79 3.87 16.27
N GLY A 12 -4.85 4.32 15.62
CA GLY A 12 -5.17 3.91 14.25
C GLY A 12 -5.52 2.42 14.16
N THR A 13 -5.53 1.91 12.93
CA THR A 13 -5.75 0.52 12.58
C THR A 13 -4.51 0.00 11.85
N GLU A 14 -3.74 -0.84 12.53
CA GLU A 14 -2.54 -1.46 11.96
C GLU A 14 -2.90 -2.58 10.99
N TYR A 15 -2.12 -2.71 9.92
CA TYR A 15 -2.18 -3.83 8.97
C TYR A 15 -0.99 -4.75 9.21
N THR A 16 -1.30 -6.01 9.49
CA THR A 16 -0.33 -7.09 9.68
C THR A 16 -0.10 -7.86 8.37
N ALA A 17 0.86 -8.80 8.38
CA ALA A 17 1.05 -9.71 7.24
C ALA A 17 -0.24 -10.48 6.90
N ALA A 18 -0.96 -10.99 7.90
CA ALA A 18 -2.20 -11.74 7.69
C ALA A 18 -3.34 -10.88 7.10
N ASP A 19 -3.33 -9.57 7.37
CA ASP A 19 -4.26 -8.64 6.73
C ASP A 19 -3.86 -8.43 5.26
N LEU A 20 -2.57 -8.16 5.00
CA LEU A 20 -2.06 -7.88 3.66
C LEU A 20 -2.00 -9.11 2.74
N GLU A 21 -2.14 -10.32 3.28
CA GLU A 21 -2.42 -11.54 2.51
C GLU A 21 -3.82 -11.56 1.86
N GLN A 22 -4.72 -10.65 2.27
CA GLN A 22 -6.07 -10.53 1.71
C GLN A 22 -6.12 -9.37 0.70
N PRO A 23 -6.38 -9.63 -0.59
CA PRO A 23 -6.45 -8.59 -1.62
C PRO A 23 -7.36 -7.41 -1.27
N ASP A 24 -8.54 -7.68 -0.70
CA ASP A 24 -9.51 -6.63 -0.35
C ASP A 24 -8.96 -5.67 0.72
N LYS A 25 -8.12 -6.17 1.63
CA LYS A 25 -7.43 -5.35 2.65
C LYS A 25 -6.33 -4.49 2.06
N VAL A 26 -5.62 -4.99 1.04
CA VAL A 26 -4.63 -4.19 0.31
C VAL A 26 -5.31 -3.05 -0.45
N ILE A 27 -6.42 -3.35 -1.15
CA ILE A 27 -7.22 -2.35 -1.87
C ILE A 27 -7.77 -1.28 -0.92
N GLU A 28 -8.31 -1.70 0.24
CA GLU A 28 -8.77 -0.79 1.30
C GLU A 28 -7.64 0.14 1.78
N LEU A 29 -6.45 -0.42 2.08
CA LEU A 29 -5.30 0.35 2.51
C LEU A 29 -4.82 1.34 1.45
N PHE A 30 -4.77 0.94 0.18
CA PHE A 30 -4.45 1.84 -0.93
C PHE A 30 -5.42 3.01 -1.00
N GLY A 31 -6.72 2.77 -0.82
CA GLY A 31 -7.72 3.83 -0.74
C GLY A 31 -7.43 4.84 0.38
N TYR A 32 -7.01 4.37 1.55
CA TYR A 32 -6.59 5.25 2.63
C TYR A 32 -5.32 6.05 2.32
N CYS A 33 -4.34 5.42 1.66
CA CYS A 33 -3.13 6.11 1.23
C CYS A 33 -3.43 7.20 0.18
N GLY A 34 -4.35 6.95 -0.75
CA GLY A 34 -4.79 7.92 -1.76
C GLY A 34 -5.41 9.20 -1.17
N ILE A 35 -5.98 9.13 0.04
CA ILE A 35 -6.54 10.29 0.76
C ILE A 35 -5.62 10.81 1.89
N LEU A 36 -4.36 10.37 1.93
CA LEU A 36 -3.37 10.77 2.94
C LEU A 36 -3.71 10.36 4.39
N GLU A 37 -4.56 9.34 4.56
CA GLU A 37 -4.92 8.78 5.88
C GLU A 37 -4.30 7.40 6.11
N GLY A 38 -3.66 6.83 5.10
CA GLY A 38 -2.95 5.55 5.15
C GLY A 38 -1.46 5.71 4.92
N LEU A 39 -0.66 4.78 5.45
CA LEU A 39 0.74 4.62 5.08
C LEU A 39 1.10 3.13 4.98
N ILE A 40 2.09 2.83 4.15
CA ILE A 40 2.72 1.51 4.05
C ILE A 40 4.19 1.70 4.46
N THR A 41 4.71 0.83 5.31
CA THR A 41 6.13 0.88 5.72
C THR A 41 7.02 0.33 4.59
N LYS A 42 8.33 0.54 4.67
CA LYS A 42 9.26 -0.10 3.71
C LYS A 42 9.12 -1.62 3.69
N GLU A 43 9.04 -2.24 4.87
CA GLU A 43 8.83 -3.68 5.01
C GLU A 43 7.46 -4.11 4.46
N GLY A 44 6.44 -3.25 4.58
CA GLY A 44 5.13 -3.47 3.98
C GLY A 44 5.18 -3.48 2.46
N TRP A 45 5.89 -2.53 1.85
CA TRP A 45 6.10 -2.52 0.41
C TRP A 45 6.89 -3.75 -0.06
N ASP A 46 7.98 -4.10 0.63
CA ASP A 46 8.76 -5.31 0.32
C ASP A 46 7.90 -6.56 0.38
N PHE A 47 7.08 -6.69 1.42
CA PHE A 47 6.14 -7.78 1.58
C PHE A 47 5.13 -7.85 0.43
N LEU A 48 4.48 -6.74 0.09
CA LEU A 48 3.47 -6.67 -0.98
C LEU A 48 4.08 -7.00 -2.35
N ILE A 49 5.25 -6.44 -2.65
CA ILE A 49 5.97 -6.69 -3.91
C ILE A 49 6.35 -8.18 -4.01
N GLN A 50 6.85 -8.77 -2.92
CA GLN A 50 7.19 -10.19 -2.89
C GLN A 50 5.96 -11.11 -3.04
N LEU A 51 4.85 -10.76 -2.39
CA LEU A 51 3.64 -11.59 -2.35
C LEU A 51 2.85 -11.55 -3.66
N TYR A 52 2.63 -10.35 -4.21
CA TYR A 52 1.72 -10.14 -5.34
C TYR A 52 2.44 -9.81 -6.65
N GLY A 53 3.65 -9.25 -6.58
CA GLY A 53 4.33 -8.66 -7.74
C GLY A 53 3.64 -7.40 -8.26
N TYR A 54 4.34 -6.65 -9.11
CA TYR A 54 3.88 -5.34 -9.58
C TYR A 54 2.58 -5.40 -10.41
N GLU A 55 2.43 -6.42 -11.26
CA GLU A 55 1.24 -6.55 -12.11
C GLU A 55 -0.05 -6.64 -11.28
N LYS A 56 -0.04 -7.48 -10.25
CA LYS A 56 -1.21 -7.66 -9.41
C LYS A 56 -1.46 -6.46 -8.50
N LEU A 57 -0.41 -5.85 -7.97
CA LEU A 57 -0.52 -4.62 -7.19
C LEU A 57 -1.07 -3.46 -8.03
N PHE A 58 -0.69 -3.37 -9.31
CA PHE A 58 -1.24 -2.37 -10.23
C PHE A 58 -2.76 -2.55 -10.43
N GLU A 59 -3.24 -3.79 -10.61
CA GLU A 59 -4.69 -4.06 -10.67
C GLU A 59 -5.42 -3.63 -9.38
N MET A 60 -4.83 -3.95 -8.22
CA MET A 60 -5.38 -3.57 -6.92
C MET A 60 -5.39 -2.05 -6.73
N ASP A 61 -4.34 -1.36 -7.17
CA ASP A 61 -4.24 0.09 -7.10
C ASP A 61 -5.31 0.80 -7.94
N LYS A 62 -5.64 0.29 -9.13
CA LYS A 62 -6.76 0.85 -9.92
C LYS A 62 -8.11 0.73 -9.20
N ALA A 63 -8.28 -0.30 -8.36
CA ALA A 63 -9.47 -0.43 -7.50
C ALA A 63 -9.40 0.44 -6.24
N GLY A 64 -8.20 0.58 -5.65
CA GLY A 64 -7.95 1.41 -4.47
C GLY A 64 -7.88 2.92 -4.78
N MET A 65 -7.68 3.28 -6.04
CA MET A 65 -7.59 4.65 -6.54
C MET A 65 -6.49 5.49 -5.86
N TRP A 66 -5.30 4.93 -5.62
CA TRP A 66 -4.19 5.71 -5.06
C TRP A 66 -3.41 6.43 -6.16
N PHE A 67 -2.72 5.72 -7.08
CA PHE A 67 -1.95 6.40 -8.12
C PHE A 67 -2.79 6.68 -9.37
N ASP A 68 -2.72 7.92 -9.85
CA ASP A 68 -3.31 8.31 -11.12
C ASP A 68 -2.32 8.06 -12.27
N VAL A 69 -2.11 6.78 -12.60
CA VAL A 69 -1.19 6.32 -13.66
C VAL A 69 -1.87 5.38 -14.64
N GLU A 70 -1.38 5.37 -15.89
CA GLU A 70 -1.98 4.58 -16.98
C GLU A 70 -1.20 3.31 -17.29
N THR A 71 0.09 3.28 -16.99
CA THR A 71 1.00 2.18 -17.33
C THR A 71 1.58 1.50 -16.11
N ILE A 72 1.98 0.23 -16.26
CA ILE A 72 2.64 -0.51 -15.19
C ILE A 72 4.03 0.05 -14.90
N GLU A 73 4.72 0.59 -15.90
CA GLU A 73 6.04 1.22 -15.74
C GLU A 73 5.96 2.45 -14.84
N GLU A 74 4.99 3.35 -15.07
CA GLU A 74 4.73 4.50 -14.21
C GLU A 74 4.34 4.07 -12.79
N TYR A 75 3.52 3.02 -12.66
CA TYR A 75 3.16 2.45 -11.36
C TYR A 75 4.39 1.94 -10.60
N MET A 76 5.28 1.21 -11.26
CA MET A 76 6.51 0.71 -10.66
C MET A 76 7.40 1.86 -10.16
N GLU A 77 7.55 2.93 -10.92
CA GLU A 77 8.30 4.12 -10.50
C GLU A 77 7.69 4.79 -9.27
N ASN A 78 6.36 4.92 -9.23
CA ASN A 78 5.65 5.48 -8.08
C ASN A 78 5.77 4.61 -6.83
N VAL A 79 5.60 3.29 -6.95
CA VAL A 79 5.81 2.37 -5.83
C VAL A 79 7.24 2.43 -5.30
N GLN A 80 8.23 2.51 -6.18
CA GLN A 80 9.63 2.64 -5.76
C GLN A 80 9.90 3.96 -5.04
N TYR A 81 9.30 5.05 -5.52
CA TYR A 81 9.36 6.36 -4.85
C TYR A 81 8.71 6.31 -3.46
N GLU A 82 7.46 5.84 -3.37
CA GLU A 82 6.72 5.72 -2.10
C GLU A 82 7.49 4.84 -1.11
N ARG A 83 7.99 3.69 -1.56
CA ARG A 83 8.83 2.81 -0.74
C ARG A 83 10.08 3.53 -0.23
N ALA A 84 10.76 4.32 -1.06
CA ALA A 84 11.99 5.01 -0.66
C ALA A 84 11.75 6.07 0.43
N ILE A 85 10.59 6.73 0.42
CA ILE A 85 10.23 7.77 1.40
C ILE A 85 9.48 7.21 2.61
N SER A 86 9.03 5.95 2.55
CA SER A 86 8.29 5.29 3.61
C SER A 86 9.14 5.10 4.89
N PRO A 87 8.51 5.14 6.07
CA PRO A 87 9.20 4.84 7.32
C PRO A 87 9.61 3.37 7.39
N ASP A 88 10.64 3.09 8.19
CA ASP A 88 10.94 1.73 8.64
C ASP A 88 9.85 1.27 9.65
N SER A 89 9.60 -0.04 9.77
CA SER A 89 8.61 -0.62 10.69
C SER A 89 9.01 -0.57 12.17
#